data_AF-A0A7S3KSI7-F1
#
_entry.id   AF-A0A7S3KSI7-F1
#
_cell.length_a   1.000
_cell.length_b   1.000
_cell.length_c   1.000
_cell.angle_alpha   90.00
_cell.angle_beta   90.00
_cell.angle_gamma   90.00
#
_symmetry.space_group_name_H-M   'P 1'
#
loop_
_entity.id
_entity.type
_entity.pdbx_description
1 polymer ?
#
loop_
_entity_poly.entity_id
_entity_poly.type
_entity_poly.pdbx_seq_one_letter_code
_entity_poly.pdbx_strand_id
1 'polypeptide(L)'
;MSDFTNKLNKFKLYYVPPKTVVEKDIQKEEAYDKYTKAVSMTLAVPLFLQGYQITLINKPGMSSTFNRISKLKWLSVLGATGLGLYHLFELDKRLTYLNRIYPEKTEYQKNLSREAVLHKLRGEQQGKKQFTAQETQIYKKMYSLGSNPSAKATKSYIPVDFKPDDE
;
A
#
# COMPACT_ATOMS: atom_id res chain seq x y z
N MET A 1 -24.56 -14.73 -9.68
CA MET A 1 -24.11 -14.25 -8.35
C MET A 1 -22.87 -14.99 -7.80
N SER A 2 -22.52 -16.19 -8.28
CA SER A 2 -21.35 -16.97 -7.83
C SER A 2 -19.98 -16.36 -8.18
N ASP A 3 -19.88 -15.60 -9.28
CA ASP A 3 -18.63 -14.90 -9.65
C ASP A 3 -18.24 -13.81 -8.63
N PHE A 4 -19.22 -13.25 -7.93
CA PHE A 4 -18.98 -12.19 -6.96
C PHE A 4 -18.37 -12.75 -5.67
N THR A 5 -18.82 -13.92 -5.22
CA THR A 5 -18.28 -14.63 -4.04
C THR A 5 -16.87 -15.15 -4.28
N ASN A 6 -16.56 -15.68 -5.47
CA ASN A 6 -15.20 -16.08 -5.83
C ASN A 6 -14.23 -14.88 -5.92
N LYS A 7 -14.70 -13.75 -6.45
CA LYS A 7 -13.94 -12.49 -6.42
C LYS A 7 -13.75 -12.00 -4.98
N LEU A 8 -14.77 -12.05 -4.13
CA LEU A 8 -14.68 -11.61 -2.72
C LEU A 8 -13.66 -12.43 -1.92
N ASN A 9 -13.60 -13.74 -2.12
CA ASN A 9 -12.60 -14.60 -1.48
C ASN A 9 -11.18 -14.33 -2.00
N LYS A 10 -11.01 -14.03 -3.30
CA LYS A 10 -9.74 -13.50 -3.82
C LYS A 10 -9.38 -12.17 -3.17
N PHE A 11 -10.33 -11.26 -2.95
CA PHE A 11 -10.06 -9.98 -2.27
C PHE A 11 -9.61 -10.15 -0.84
N LYS A 12 -10.16 -11.12 -0.10
CA LYS A 12 -9.76 -11.41 1.27
C LYS A 12 -8.31 -11.92 1.36
N LEU A 13 -7.85 -12.63 0.34
CA LEU A 13 -6.48 -13.15 0.26
C LEU A 13 -5.40 -12.08 -0.02
N TYR A 14 -5.78 -10.95 -0.60
CA TYR A 14 -4.85 -9.87 -1.00
C TYR A 14 -5.16 -8.52 -0.34
N TYR A 15 -6.02 -8.49 0.68
CA TYR A 15 -6.29 -7.28 1.43
C TYR A 15 -5.11 -6.98 2.36
N VAL A 16 -4.19 -6.15 1.88
CA VAL A 16 -3.13 -5.55 2.69
C VAL A 16 -3.75 -4.36 3.46
N PRO A 17 -3.78 -4.38 4.81
CA PRO A 17 -4.22 -3.24 5.61
C PRO A 17 -3.40 -1.98 5.27
N PRO A 18 -3.97 -0.78 5.39
CA PRO A 18 -3.19 0.46 5.21
C PRO A 18 -2.01 0.55 6.19
N LYS A 19 -2.16 0.00 7.41
CA LYS A 19 -1.10 -0.03 8.43
C LYS A 19 0.14 -0.81 7.99
N THR A 20 -0.02 -1.92 7.27
CA THR A 20 1.11 -2.74 6.81
C THR A 20 1.86 -2.11 5.64
N VAL A 21 1.23 -1.20 4.89
CA VAL A 21 1.93 -0.42 3.85
C VAL A 21 2.85 0.62 4.51
N VAL A 22 2.36 1.32 5.52
CA VAL A 22 3.17 2.28 6.30
C VAL A 22 4.35 1.59 6.97
N GLU A 23 4.14 0.40 7.54
CA GLU A 23 5.22 -0.37 8.17
C GLU A 23 6.28 -0.85 7.16
N LYS A 24 5.86 -1.23 5.95
CA LYS A 24 6.76 -1.54 4.83
C LYS A 24 7.64 -0.34 4.48
N ASP A 25 7.05 0.86 4.41
CA ASP A 25 7.78 2.08 4.04
C ASP A 25 8.81 2.47 5.10
N ILE A 26 8.46 2.37 6.39
CA ILE A 26 9.40 2.57 7.51
C ILE A 26 10.57 1.59 7.42
N GLN A 27 10.30 0.30 7.14
CA GLN A 27 11.34 -0.71 7.02
C GLN A 27 12.24 -0.52 5.79
N LYS A 28 11.70 0.04 4.70
CA LYS A 28 12.50 0.45 3.54
C LYS A 28 13.41 1.62 3.91
N GLU A 29 12.86 2.65 4.52
CA GLU A 29 13.61 3.84 4.95
C GLU A 29 14.76 3.47 5.89
N GLU A 30 14.50 2.63 6.90
CA GLU A 30 15.54 2.15 7.81
C GLU A 30 16.65 1.34 7.08
N ALA A 31 16.28 0.56 6.06
CA ALA A 31 17.25 -0.18 5.24
C ALA A 31 18.10 0.78 4.38
N TYR A 32 17.48 1.81 3.80
CA TYR A 32 18.18 2.85 3.04
C TYR A 32 19.12 3.67 3.93
N ASP A 33 18.71 4.01 5.15
CA ASP A 33 19.56 4.73 6.11
C ASP A 33 20.79 3.91 6.48
N LYS A 34 20.62 2.61 6.73
CA LYS A 34 21.76 1.69 7.00
C LYS A 34 22.72 1.63 5.82
N TYR A 35 22.19 1.50 4.60
CA TYR A 35 22.99 1.53 3.38
C TYR A 35 23.77 2.85 3.24
N THR A 36 23.06 3.98 3.38
CA THR A 36 23.65 5.33 3.24
C THR A 36 24.74 5.57 4.27
N LYS A 37 24.53 5.15 5.52
CA LYS A 37 25.53 5.22 6.59
C LYS A 37 26.75 4.35 6.29
N ALA A 38 26.55 3.13 5.80
CA ALA A 38 27.66 2.24 5.44
C ALA A 38 28.49 2.80 4.28
N VAL A 39 27.84 3.27 3.20
CA VAL A 39 28.52 3.83 2.02
C VAL A 39 29.20 5.16 2.33
N SER A 40 28.60 6.03 3.14
CA SER A 40 29.24 7.28 3.56
C SER A 40 30.49 7.02 4.40
N MET A 41 30.47 6.04 5.30
CA MET A 41 31.65 5.64 6.07
C MET A 41 32.78 5.11 5.19
N THR A 42 32.47 4.30 4.17
CA THR A 42 33.50 3.77 3.27
C THR A 42 34.08 4.85 2.35
N LEU A 43 33.27 5.84 1.94
CA LEU A 43 33.73 7.00 1.16
C LEU A 43 34.49 8.05 2.00
N ALA A 44 34.35 8.06 3.31
CA ALA A 44 35.11 8.98 4.17
C ALA A 44 36.62 8.75 4.07
N VAL A 45 37.07 7.51 3.86
CA VAL A 45 38.48 7.14 3.76
C VAL A 45 39.19 7.79 2.56
N PRO A 46 38.72 7.63 1.30
CA PRO A 46 39.33 8.30 0.16
C PRO A 46 39.26 9.82 0.25
N LEU A 47 38.21 10.39 0.86
CA LEU A 47 38.09 11.83 1.10
C LEU A 47 39.13 12.34 2.09
N PHE A 48 39.39 11.60 3.17
CA PHE A 48 40.44 11.91 4.11
C PHE A 48 41.82 11.86 3.45
N LEU A 49 42.09 10.84 2.63
CA LEU A 49 43.33 10.73 1.87
C LEU A 49 43.49 11.88 0.85
N GLN A 50 42.40 12.32 0.22
CA GLN A 50 42.39 13.48 -0.66
C GLN A 50 42.72 14.77 0.11
N GLY A 51 42.12 14.97 1.28
CA GLY A 51 42.46 16.09 2.16
C GLY A 51 43.93 16.08 2.57
N TYR A 52 44.43 14.92 2.98
CA TYR A 52 45.84 14.75 3.33
C TYR A 52 46.78 15.02 2.14
N GLN A 53 46.41 14.56 0.94
CA GLN A 53 47.17 14.84 -0.28
C GLN A 53 47.28 16.34 -0.57
N ILE A 54 46.20 17.12 -0.32
CA ILE A 54 46.21 18.58 -0.48
C ILE A 54 47.19 19.25 0.48
N THR A 55 47.29 18.78 1.73
CA THR A 55 48.25 19.34 2.72
C THR A 55 49.73 19.17 2.34
N LEU A 56 50.02 18.27 1.40
CA LEU A 56 51.37 17.99 0.92
C LEU A 56 51.72 18.73 -0.38
N ILE A 57 50.75 19.40 -1.01
CA ILE A 57 50.99 20.24 -2.18
C ILE A 57 51.95 21.37 -1.76
N ASN A 58 52.96 21.62 -2.60
CA ASN A 58 54.02 22.62 -2.38
C ASN A 58 54.99 22.37 -1.21
N LYS A 59 55.06 21.16 -0.65
CA LYS A 59 56.14 20.79 0.28
C LYS A 59 57.33 20.16 -0.46
N PRO A 60 58.44 20.90 -0.69
CA PRO A 60 59.62 20.34 -1.35
C PRO A 60 60.19 19.19 -0.51
N GLY A 61 60.52 18.07 -1.16
CA GLY A 61 61.01 16.85 -0.51
C GLY A 61 59.96 15.78 -0.19
N MET A 62 58.66 16.10 -0.25
CA MET A 62 57.56 15.16 0.04
C MET A 62 56.99 14.43 -1.18
N SER A 63 57.67 14.50 -2.34
CA SER A 63 57.19 13.92 -3.62
C SER A 63 56.95 12.40 -3.54
N SER A 64 57.83 11.66 -2.87
CA SER A 64 57.67 10.22 -2.67
C SER A 64 56.41 9.88 -1.87
N THR A 65 56.15 10.65 -0.80
CA THR A 65 54.97 10.50 0.05
C THR A 65 53.69 10.83 -0.72
N PHE A 66 53.69 11.91 -1.51
CA PHE A 66 52.55 12.30 -2.36
C PHE A 66 52.16 11.17 -3.32
N ASN A 67 53.13 10.54 -3.98
CA ASN A 67 52.89 9.44 -4.91
C ASN A 67 52.34 8.20 -4.20
N ARG A 68 52.83 7.87 -2.99
CA ARG A 68 52.30 6.77 -2.17
C ARG A 68 50.84 7.00 -1.78
N ILE A 69 50.51 8.21 -1.33
CA ILE A 69 49.13 8.58 -0.95
C ILE A 69 48.21 8.54 -2.17
N SER A 70 48.67 8.98 -3.33
CA SER A 70 47.89 8.91 -4.57
C SER A 70 47.50 7.46 -4.91
N LYS A 71 48.44 6.50 -4.79
CA LYS A 71 48.16 5.07 -4.99
C LYS A 71 47.19 4.51 -3.93
N LEU A 72 47.40 4.84 -2.66
CA LEU A 72 46.51 4.45 -1.56
C LEU A 72 45.10 5.00 -1.74
N LYS A 73 44.97 6.24 -2.20
CA LYS A 73 43.68 6.87 -2.52
C LYS A 73 42.96 6.07 -3.59
N TRP A 74 43.61 5.78 -4.72
CA TRP A 74 43.01 4.96 -5.77
C TRP A 74 42.58 3.56 -5.28
N LEU A 75 43.42 2.91 -4.48
CA LEU A 75 43.11 1.62 -3.89
C LEU A 75 41.91 1.70 -2.94
N SER A 76 41.84 2.76 -2.13
CA SER A 76 40.71 3.01 -1.23
C SER A 76 39.41 3.32 -1.98
N VAL A 77 39.47 4.01 -3.13
CA VAL A 77 38.30 4.24 -3.99
C VAL A 77 37.81 2.93 -4.56
N LEU A 78 38.70 2.09 -5.10
CA LEU A 78 38.32 0.77 -5.61
C LEU A 78 37.69 -0.12 -4.53
N GLY A 79 38.29 -0.12 -3.34
CA GLY A 79 37.74 -0.83 -2.18
C GLY A 79 36.37 -0.30 -1.74
N ALA A 80 36.22 1.02 -1.66
CA ALA A 80 34.95 1.67 -1.30
C ALA A 80 33.85 1.38 -2.32
N THR A 81 34.17 1.40 -3.62
CA THR A 81 33.22 1.03 -4.69
C THR A 81 32.82 -0.44 -4.58
N GLY A 82 33.77 -1.35 -4.32
CA GLY A 82 33.47 -2.77 -4.14
C GLY A 82 32.55 -3.03 -2.94
N LEU A 83 32.83 -2.41 -1.80
CA LEU A 83 31.97 -2.49 -0.61
C LEU A 83 30.61 -1.81 -0.82
N GLY A 84 30.58 -0.69 -1.55
CA GLY A 84 29.33 -0.02 -1.92
C GLY A 84 28.43 -0.90 -2.77
N LEU A 85 28.98 -1.58 -3.78
CA LEU A 85 28.25 -2.56 -4.58
C LEU A 85 27.77 -3.75 -3.75
N TYR A 86 28.59 -4.26 -2.83
CA TYR A 86 28.18 -5.33 -1.92
C TYR A 86 26.94 -4.94 -1.08
N HIS A 87 26.96 -3.76 -0.47
CA HIS A 87 25.82 -3.26 0.29
C HIS A 87 24.59 -2.96 -0.58
N LEU A 88 24.79 -2.56 -1.83
CA LEU A 88 23.70 -2.39 -2.79
C LEU A 88 23.01 -3.73 -3.08
N PHE A 89 23.78 -4.80 -3.32
CA PHE A 89 23.24 -6.15 -3.49
C PHE A 89 22.48 -6.65 -2.25
N GLU A 90 22.98 -6.33 -1.06
CA GLU A 90 22.30 -6.66 0.20
C GLU A 90 20.98 -5.91 0.35
N LEU A 91 20.96 -4.62 0.01
CA LEU A 91 19.77 -3.78 0.00
C LEU A 91 18.72 -4.31 -0.99
N ASP A 92 19.11 -4.65 -2.22
CA ASP A 92 18.21 -5.19 -3.24
C ASP A 92 17.56 -6.50 -2.79
N LYS A 93 18.32 -7.39 -2.14
CA LYS A 93 17.77 -8.62 -1.55
C LYS A 93 16.73 -8.31 -0.49
N ARG A 94 17.01 -7.34 0.38
CA ARG A 94 16.10 -6.94 1.47
C ARG A 94 14.84 -6.26 0.94
N LEU A 95 14.96 -5.38 -0.06
CA LEU A 95 13.82 -4.75 -0.73
C LEU A 95 12.94 -5.77 -1.46
N THR A 96 13.57 -6.72 -2.15
CA THR A 96 12.85 -7.83 -2.82
C THR A 96 12.10 -8.68 -1.81
N TYR A 97 12.72 -9.01 -0.67
CA TYR A 97 12.07 -9.73 0.42
C TYR A 97 10.86 -8.97 1.00
N LEU A 98 11.02 -7.67 1.28
CA LEU A 98 9.94 -6.81 1.76
C LEU A 98 8.78 -6.70 0.77
N ASN A 99 9.09 -6.62 -0.54
CA ASN A 99 8.08 -6.61 -1.59
C ASN A 99 7.33 -7.95 -1.72
N ARG A 100 7.98 -9.08 -1.41
CA ARG A 100 7.34 -10.39 -1.38
C ARG A 100 6.39 -10.57 -0.19
N ILE A 101 6.77 -10.06 0.98
CA ILE A 101 5.92 -10.12 2.19
C ILE A 101 4.72 -9.17 2.06
N TYR A 102 4.95 -7.97 1.56
CA TYR A 102 3.93 -6.94 1.39
C TYR A 102 3.75 -6.63 -0.10
N PRO A 103 3.06 -7.53 -0.84
CA PRO A 103 2.78 -7.30 -2.24
C PRO A 103 1.94 -6.03 -2.36
N GLU A 104 2.41 -5.09 -3.18
CA GLU A 104 1.63 -3.90 -3.44
C GLU A 104 0.34 -4.30 -4.14
N LYS A 105 -0.76 -3.66 -3.76
CA LYS A 105 -2.05 -3.88 -4.42
C LYS A 105 -1.84 -3.62 -5.90
N THR A 106 -2.12 -4.63 -6.72
CA THR A 106 -2.02 -4.50 -8.18
C THR A 106 -2.89 -3.33 -8.64
N GLU A 107 -2.57 -2.69 -9.77
CA GLU A 107 -3.37 -1.58 -10.30
C GLU A 107 -4.85 -1.97 -10.44
N TYR A 108 -5.12 -3.22 -10.80
CA TYR A 108 -6.46 -3.79 -10.82
C TYR A 108 -7.15 -3.73 -9.44
N GLN A 109 -6.46 -4.09 -8.36
CA GLN A 109 -7.00 -4.01 -6.99
C GLN A 109 -7.18 -2.57 -6.52
N LYS A 110 -6.29 -1.65 -6.91
CA LYS A 110 -6.42 -0.21 -6.63
C LYS A 110 -7.68 0.34 -7.33
N ASN A 111 -7.84 0.04 -8.63
CA ASN A 111 -8.99 0.45 -9.41
C ASN A 111 -10.28 -0.14 -8.86
N LEU A 112 -10.31 -1.43 -8.48
CA LEU A 112 -11.51 -2.02 -7.92
C LEU A 112 -11.89 -1.44 -6.55
N SER A 113 -10.91 -1.13 -5.70
CA SER A 113 -11.20 -0.48 -4.41
C SER A 113 -11.77 0.93 -4.60
N ARG A 114 -11.27 1.67 -5.61
CA ARG A 114 -11.79 2.98 -5.99
C ARG A 114 -13.19 2.88 -6.58
N GLU A 115 -13.44 1.89 -7.43
CA GLU A 115 -14.75 1.61 -8.00
C GLU A 115 -15.76 1.17 -6.93
N ALA A 116 -15.35 0.35 -5.95
CA ALA A 116 -16.22 -0.04 -4.84
C ALA A 116 -16.61 1.15 -3.96
N VAL A 117 -15.69 2.09 -3.69
CA VAL A 117 -15.98 3.35 -3.00
C VAL A 117 -16.92 4.21 -3.83
N LEU A 118 -16.67 4.37 -5.13
CA LEU A 118 -17.55 5.12 -6.04
C LEU A 118 -18.95 4.49 -6.13
N HIS A 119 -19.05 3.17 -6.13
CA HIS A 119 -20.33 2.46 -6.13
C HIS A 119 -21.08 2.66 -4.81
N LYS A 120 -20.39 2.66 -3.66
CA LYS A 120 -20.99 2.99 -2.36
C LYS A 120 -21.52 4.42 -2.35
N LEU A 121 -20.73 5.38 -2.84
CA LEU A 121 -21.14 6.78 -2.97
C LEU A 121 -22.35 6.94 -3.92
N ARG A 122 -22.38 6.22 -5.05
CA ARG A 122 -23.54 6.20 -5.95
C ARG A 122 -24.77 5.55 -5.31
N GLY A 123 -24.60 4.46 -4.57
CA GLY A 123 -25.68 3.81 -3.82
C GLY A 123 -26.27 4.72 -2.75
N GLU A 124 -25.43 5.49 -2.04
CA GLU A 124 -25.87 6.50 -1.07
C GLU A 124 -26.59 7.68 -1.75
N GLN A 125 -26.19 8.07 -2.96
CA GLN A 125 -26.93 9.07 -3.75
C GLN A 125 -28.28 8.55 -4.28
N GLN A 126 -28.37 7.26 -4.63
CA GLN A 126 -29.64 6.65 -5.05
C GLN A 126 -30.58 6.37 -3.87
N GLY A 127 -30.05 6.08 -2.68
CA GLY A 127 -30.81 6.03 -1.42
C GLY A 127 -31.24 7.41 -0.90
N LYS A 128 -30.66 8.49 -1.44
CA LYS A 128 -31.07 9.89 -1.24
C LYS A 128 -31.77 10.48 -2.48
N LYS A 129 -32.52 9.68 -3.24
CA LYS A 129 -33.62 10.28 -4.02
C LYS A 129 -34.61 10.85 -3.02
N GLN A 130 -34.45 12.13 -2.69
CA GLN A 130 -35.43 12.90 -1.96
C GLN A 130 -36.72 12.78 -2.77
N PHE A 131 -37.71 12.04 -2.26
CA PHE A 131 -39.06 12.13 -2.77
C PHE A 131 -39.42 13.61 -2.78
N THR A 132 -39.76 14.14 -3.95
CA THR A 132 -40.27 15.52 -4.00
C THR A 132 -41.54 15.58 -3.15
N ALA A 133 -41.81 16.71 -2.50
CA ALA A 133 -42.97 16.85 -1.59
C ALA A 133 -44.29 16.41 -2.24
N GLN A 134 -44.38 16.50 -3.57
CA GLN A 134 -45.50 16.00 -4.37
C GLN A 134 -45.58 14.47 -4.38
N GLU A 135 -44.48 13.74 -4.57
CA GLU A 135 -44.47 12.28 -4.55
C GLU A 135 -44.80 11.75 -3.15
N THR A 136 -44.35 12.43 -2.09
CA THR A 136 -44.71 12.05 -0.71
C THR A 136 -46.20 12.28 -0.42
N GLN A 137 -46.81 13.32 -1.01
CA GLN A 137 -48.25 13.57 -0.92
C GLN A 137 -49.07 12.55 -1.73
N ILE A 138 -48.60 12.15 -2.91
CA ILE A 138 -49.24 11.09 -3.72
C ILE A 138 -49.16 9.76 -2.98
N TYR A 139 -48.00 9.43 -2.41
CA TYR A 139 -47.82 8.22 -1.59
C TYR A 139 -48.75 8.24 -0.38
N LYS A 140 -48.80 9.35 0.37
CA LYS A 140 -49.74 9.51 1.49
C LYS A 140 -51.20 9.34 1.07
N LYS A 141 -51.61 9.87 -0.08
CA LYS A 141 -52.98 9.71 -0.62
C LYS A 141 -53.32 8.27 -1.00
N MET A 142 -52.36 7.49 -1.53
CA MET A 142 -52.58 6.09 -1.87
C MET A 142 -52.81 5.23 -0.62
N TYR A 143 -52.12 5.51 0.48
CA TYR A 143 -52.24 4.75 1.74
C TYR A 143 -53.21 5.35 2.76
N SER A 144 -53.75 6.57 2.51
CA SER A 144 -54.79 7.20 3.36
C SER A 144 -56.22 6.88 2.93
N LEU A 145 -56.42 6.08 1.87
CA LEU A 145 -57.73 5.51 1.54
C LEU A 145 -58.01 4.35 2.50
N GLY A 146 -58.40 4.71 3.73
CA GLY A 146 -58.86 3.78 4.74
C GLY A 146 -60.14 3.05 4.31
N SER A 147 -60.12 1.74 4.51
CA SER A 147 -61.25 0.80 4.69
C SER A 147 -62.63 1.27 4.23
N ASN A 148 -63.08 0.77 3.09
CA ASN A 148 -64.50 0.75 2.75
C ASN A 148 -65.17 -0.41 3.53
N PRO A 149 -66.12 -0.17 4.46
CA PRO A 149 -66.77 -1.24 5.25
C PRO A 149 -67.85 -1.98 4.46
N SER A 150 -67.56 -2.38 3.22
CA SER A 150 -68.45 -3.18 2.37
C SER A 150 -67.64 -3.96 1.34
N ALA A 151 -66.89 -4.96 1.78
CA ALA A 151 -66.48 -6.07 0.91
C ALA A 151 -66.40 -7.34 1.76
N LYS A 152 -67.37 -8.22 1.51
CA LYS A 152 -67.52 -9.53 2.13
C LYS A 152 -66.23 -10.35 2.00
N ALA A 153 -65.94 -11.07 3.08
CA ALA A 153 -65.10 -12.25 3.22
C ALA A 153 -64.54 -12.86 1.91
N THR A 154 -63.22 -12.85 1.78
CA THR A 154 -62.50 -13.94 1.12
C THR A 154 -61.29 -14.30 1.97
N LYS A 155 -61.25 -15.59 2.32
CA LYS A 155 -60.35 -16.22 3.30
C LYS A 155 -58.88 -15.93 3.01
N SER A 156 -58.15 -15.73 4.10
CA SER A 156 -56.69 -15.79 4.24
C SER A 156 -56.11 -17.07 3.61
N TYR A 157 -55.15 -16.93 2.71
CA TYR A 157 -54.21 -18.00 2.41
C TYR A 157 -52.94 -17.76 3.22
N ILE A 158 -52.78 -18.54 4.29
CA ILE A 158 -51.57 -18.60 5.11
C ILE A 158 -50.73 -19.75 4.54
N PRO A 159 -49.53 -19.52 3.99
CA PRO A 159 -48.59 -20.60 3.81
C PRO A 159 -48.01 -20.99 5.18
N VAL A 160 -48.53 -22.13 5.65
CA VAL A 160 -48.08 -23.06 6.70
C VAL A 160 -46.67 -22.81 7.26
N ASP A 161 -46.62 -22.62 8.58
CA ASP A 161 -45.42 -22.75 9.41
C ASP A 161 -44.80 -24.15 9.22
N PHE A 162 -43.54 -24.18 8.80
CA PHE A 162 -42.72 -25.39 8.80
C PHE A 162 -41.90 -25.41 10.10
N LYS A 163 -42.22 -26.32 11.01
CA LYS A 163 -41.31 -26.79 12.07
C LYS A 163 -41.42 -28.32 12.23
N PRO A 164 -40.32 -28.96 12.66
CA PRO A 164 -40.01 -30.35 12.39
C PRO A 164 -40.55 -31.28 13.49
N ASP A 165 -40.93 -32.50 13.10
CA ASP A 165 -41.12 -33.59 14.05
C ASP A 165 -39.93 -34.54 13.94
N ASP A 166 -39.17 -34.60 15.03
CA ASP A 166 -38.31 -35.72 15.40
C ASP A 166 -39.22 -36.88 15.87
N GLU A 167 -39.12 -38.03 15.21
CA GLU A 167 -39.09 -39.39 15.80
C GLU A 167 -38.72 -40.43 14.73
#